data_AF-A0A7X9QUC9-F1
#
_entry.id   AF-A0A7X9QUC9-F1
#
_cell.length_a   1.000
_cell.length_b   1.000
_cell.length_c   1.000
_cell.angle_alpha   90.00
_cell.angle_beta   90.00
_cell.angle_gamma   90.00
#
_symmetry.space_group_name_H-M   'P 1'
#
loop_
_entity.id
_entity.type
_entity.pdbx_description
1 polymer ?
#
loop_
_entity_poly.entity_id
_entity_poly.type
_entity_poly.pdbx_seq_one_letter_code
_entity_poly.pdbx_strand_id
1 'polypeptide(L)'
;MKFPKNIILESVAERKNNEDFGLEFVQELGNDDAGYDEMIVVIFKYQDKYYSVDIQHLGGRNNYDNWEEEVECPEVVRKEAIQYYWEEVKQA
;
A
#
# COMPACT_ATOMS: atom_id res chain seq x y z
N MET A 1 0.87 -11.62 -7.07
CA MET A 1 1.71 -12.50 -6.23
C MET A 1 1.19 -12.38 -4.81
N LYS A 2 1.23 -13.46 -4.02
CA LYS A 2 0.80 -13.41 -2.62
C LYS A 2 1.95 -13.09 -1.66
N PHE A 3 1.65 -12.27 -0.65
CA PHE A 3 2.60 -11.87 0.39
C PHE A 3 1.99 -12.05 1.78
N PRO A 4 2.78 -12.43 2.80
CA PRO A 4 2.26 -12.55 4.16
C PRO A 4 1.76 -11.20 4.68
N LYS A 5 0.53 -11.17 5.19
CA LYS A 5 -0.12 -9.98 5.75
C LYS A 5 0.75 -9.28 6.79
N ASN A 6 1.35 -10.03 7.71
CA ASN A 6 2.19 -9.49 8.78
C ASN A 6 3.43 -8.78 8.23
N ILE A 7 4.06 -9.33 7.19
CA ILE A 7 5.24 -8.73 6.55
C ILE A 7 4.87 -7.41 5.86
N ILE A 8 3.72 -7.37 5.17
CA ILE A 8 3.21 -6.11 4.57
C ILE A 8 2.96 -5.08 5.67
N LEU A 9 2.19 -5.41 6.70
CA LEU A 9 1.76 -4.46 7.71
C LEU A 9 2.95 -3.93 8.54
N GLU A 10 3.94 -4.78 8.85
CA GLU A 10 5.18 -4.35 9.51
C GLU A 10 5.96 -3.36 8.65
N SER A 11 6.14 -3.66 7.36
CA SER A 11 6.87 -2.80 6.43
C SER A 11 6.16 -1.45 6.23
N VAL A 12 4.82 -1.45 6.21
CA VAL A 12 4.00 -0.24 6.08
C VAL A 12 4.04 0.60 7.35
N ALA A 13 3.83 -0.02 8.52
CA ALA A 13 3.78 0.69 9.80
C ALA A 13 5.11 1.40 10.11
N GLU A 14 6.24 0.79 9.75
CA GLU A 14 7.56 1.36 9.97
C GLU A 14 8.09 2.19 8.79
N ARG A 15 7.44 2.12 7.62
CA ARG A 15 7.95 2.64 6.34
C ARG A 15 9.39 2.19 6.07
N LYS A 16 9.65 0.91 6.29
CA LYS A 16 10.99 0.29 6.22
C LYS A 16 10.97 -1.02 5.44
N ASN A 17 12.16 -1.43 5.05
CA ASN A 17 12.40 -2.73 4.44
C ASN A 17 12.26 -3.85 5.48
N ASN A 18 11.71 -4.98 5.06
CA ASN A 18 11.80 -6.24 5.79
C ASN A 18 12.95 -7.06 5.19
N GLU A 19 14.13 -6.99 5.81
CA GLU A 19 15.36 -7.59 5.29
C GLU A 19 15.29 -9.13 5.25
N ASP A 20 14.66 -9.74 6.25
CA ASP A 20 14.53 -11.20 6.36
C ASP A 20 13.68 -11.79 5.22
N PHE A 21 12.62 -11.07 4.83
CA PHE A 21 11.78 -11.46 3.71
C PHE A 21 12.31 -10.95 2.35
N GLY A 22 13.19 -9.94 2.36
CA GLY A 22 13.65 -9.26 1.15
C GLY A 22 12.60 -8.32 0.54
N LEU A 23 11.70 -7.78 1.37
CA LEU A 23 10.71 -6.78 0.96
C LEU A 23 11.29 -5.38 1.13
N GLU A 24 11.38 -4.62 0.05
CA GLU A 24 11.85 -3.24 0.07
C GLU A 24 10.65 -2.28 0.00
N PHE A 25 10.51 -1.39 0.98
CA PHE A 25 9.49 -0.35 0.94
C PHE A 25 9.92 0.72 -0.08
N VAL A 26 9.05 1.03 -1.04
CA VAL A 26 9.39 1.95 -2.13
C VAL A 26 8.66 3.27 -1.96
N GLN A 27 7.33 3.23 -1.83
CA GLN A 27 6.52 4.43 -1.80
C GLN A 27 5.16 4.17 -1.17
N GLU A 28 4.61 5.18 -0.49
CA GLU A 28 3.22 5.24 -0.06
C GLU A 28 2.56 6.44 -0.74
N LEU A 29 1.36 6.23 -1.25
CA LEU A 29 0.59 7.20 -2.02
C LEU A 29 -0.79 7.33 -1.41
N GLY A 30 -1.14 8.51 -0.92
CA GLY A 30 -2.42 8.73 -0.25
C GLY A 30 -2.32 9.88 0.73
N ASN A 31 -3.45 10.25 1.33
CA ASN A 31 -3.51 11.14 2.47
C ASN A 31 -3.95 10.30 3.68
N ASP A 32 -3.29 10.52 4.81
CA ASP A 32 -3.62 9.97 6.13
C ASP A 32 -4.04 11.17 7.01
N ASP A 33 -5.32 11.53 6.94
CA ASP A 33 -5.99 12.55 7.73
C ASP A 33 -7.09 11.87 8.55
N ALA A 34 -6.86 11.80 9.86
CA ALA A 34 -7.51 10.93 10.84
C ALA A 34 -9.01 11.18 11.13
N GLY A 35 -9.81 11.55 10.12
CA GLY A 35 -11.24 11.81 10.21
C GLY A 35 -12.06 11.44 8.98
N TYR A 36 -11.47 10.88 7.91
CA TYR A 36 -12.16 10.56 6.67
C TYR A 36 -12.05 9.09 6.26
N ASP A 37 -12.84 8.71 5.26
CA ASP A 37 -12.65 7.46 4.53
C ASP A 37 -11.44 7.63 3.60
N GLU A 38 -10.43 6.77 3.77
CA GLU A 38 -9.12 6.95 3.14
C GLU A 38 -8.67 5.70 2.40
N MET A 39 -7.84 5.94 1.38
CA MET A 39 -7.18 4.88 0.63
C MET A 39 -5.73 5.29 0.41
N ILE A 40 -4.82 4.46 0.92
CA ILE A 40 -3.40 4.54 0.62
C ILE A 40 -3.01 3.37 -0.29
N VAL A 41 -2.16 3.65 -1.27
CA VAL A 41 -1.54 2.64 -2.13
C VAL A 41 -0.08 2.56 -1.74
N VAL A 42 0.34 1.40 -1.27
CA VAL A 42 1.74 1.14 -0.92
C VAL A 42 2.38 0.35 -2.05
N ILE A 43 3.52 0.84 -2.53
CA ILE A 43 4.38 0.18 -3.49
C ILE A 43 5.59 -0.36 -2.75
N PHE A 44 5.89 -1.63 -2.98
CA PHE A 44 7.08 -2.29 -2.49
C PHE A 44 7.77 -3.07 -3.61
N LYS A 45 9.06 -3.31 -3.45
CA LYS A 45 9.87 -4.12 -4.35
C LYS A 45 10.18 -5.44 -3.68
N TYR A 46 10.06 -6.52 -4.45
CA TYR A 46 10.44 -7.85 -4.05
C TYR A 46 11.21 -8.48 -5.20
N GLN A 47 12.46 -8.88 -4.95
CA GLN A 47 13.41 -9.25 -6.01
C GLN A 47 13.53 -8.10 -7.04
N ASP A 48 13.42 -8.37 -8.34
CA ASP A 48 13.54 -7.36 -9.40
C ASP A 48 12.20 -6.76 -9.85
N LYS A 49 11.11 -6.99 -9.09
CA LYS A 49 9.75 -6.60 -9.45
C LYS A 49 9.11 -5.71 -8.39
N TYR A 50 8.15 -4.90 -8.82
CA TYR A 50 7.38 -4.02 -7.95
C TYR A 50 5.96 -4.53 -7.83
N TYR A 51 5.39 -4.39 -6.64
CA TYR A 51 4.04 -4.81 -6.34
C TYR A 51 3.35 -3.71 -5.54
N SER A 52 2.02 -3.68 -5.61
CA SER A 52 1.22 -2.73 -4.82
C SER A 52 0.23 -3.43 -3.90
N VAL A 53 -0.13 -2.75 -2.82
CA VAL A 53 -1.23 -3.12 -1.95
C VAL A 53 -2.03 -1.88 -1.58
N ASP A 54 -3.35 -2.05 -1.56
CA ASP A 54 -4.29 -0.98 -1.26
C ASP A 54 -4.79 -1.13 0.18
N ILE A 55 -4.47 -0.18 1.04
CA ILE A 55 -4.98 -0.12 2.41
C ILE A 55 -6.07 0.95 2.44
N GLN A 56 -7.23 0.57 2.97
CA GLN A 56 -8.40 1.45 3.04
C GLN A 56 -8.86 1.55 4.48
N HIS A 57 -9.15 2.77 4.92
CA HIS A 57 -9.84 3.07 6.16
C HIS A 57 -11.26 3.51 5.83
N LEU A 58 -12.26 2.65 6.02
CA LEU A 58 -13.65 2.94 5.68
C LEU A 58 -14.53 2.81 6.92
N GLY A 59 -15.24 3.88 7.28
CA GLY A 59 -16.19 3.90 8.40
C GLY A 59 -15.54 3.52 9.74
N GLY A 60 -14.30 3.96 9.98
CA GLY A 60 -13.55 3.66 11.21
C GLY A 60 -12.90 2.27 11.24
N ARG A 61 -12.85 1.56 10.10
CA ARG A 61 -12.30 0.19 10.00
C ARG A 61 -11.25 0.10 8.91
N ASN A 62 -10.22 -0.69 9.16
CA ASN A 62 -9.21 -0.98 8.15
C ASN A 62 -9.63 -2.21 7.34
N ASN A 63 -9.47 -2.14 6.01
CA ASN A 63 -9.72 -3.29 5.16
C ASN A 63 -8.81 -4.49 5.50
N TYR A 64 -7.58 -4.22 5.96
CA TYR A 64 -6.62 -5.24 6.33
C TYR A 64 -7.05 -6.08 7.53
N ASP A 65 -8.02 -5.63 8.34
CA ASP A 65 -8.57 -6.46 9.43
C ASP A 65 -9.24 -7.74 8.88
N ASN A 66 -9.72 -7.69 7.64
CA ASN A 66 -10.40 -8.80 6.96
C ASN A 66 -9.52 -9.52 5.92
N TRP A 67 -8.26 -9.14 5.76
CA TRP A 67 -7.35 -9.87 4.87
C TRP A 67 -7.06 -11.27 5.41
N GLU A 68 -6.94 -12.23 4.49
CA GLU A 68 -6.36 -13.55 4.74
C GLU A 68 -4.89 -13.43 5.21
N GLU A 69 -4.30 -14.55 5.65
CA GLU A 69 -2.88 -14.59 6.05
C GLU A 69 -1.95 -14.23 4.88
N GLU A 70 -2.36 -14.53 3.65
CA GLU A 70 -1.67 -14.19 2.42
C GLU A 70 -2.50 -13.21 1.58
N VAL A 71 -1.90 -12.08 1.23
CA VAL A 71 -2.53 -10.98 0.50
C VAL A 71 -2.07 -11.01 -0.96
N GLU A 72 -3.02 -11.01 -1.89
CA GLU A 72 -2.70 -10.88 -3.32
C GLU A 72 -2.30 -9.43 -3.63
N CYS A 73 -1.06 -9.26 -4.09
CA CYS A 73 -0.51 -7.97 -4.51
C CYS A 73 -0.17 -8.03 -6.00
N PRO A 74 -0.85 -7.23 -6.85
CA PRO A 74 -0.55 -7.18 -8.27
C PRO A 74 0.84 -6.58 -8.53
N GLU A 75 1.50 -7.08 -9.58
CA GLU A 75 2.74 -6.49 -10.09
C GLU A 75 2.44 -5.14 -10.75
N VAL A 76 3.25 -4.13 -10.44
CA VAL A 76 3.14 -2.79 -11.03
C VAL A 76 4.42 -2.43 -11.77
N VAL A 77 4.28 -1.69 -12.87
CA VAL A 77 5.44 -1.18 -13.61
C VAL A 77 5.79 0.19 -13.08
N ARG A 78 7.03 0.36 -12.60
CA ARG A 78 7.59 1.66 -12.26
C ARG A 78 7.65 2.53 -13.53
N LYS A 79 6.63 3.36 -13.75
CA LYS A 79 6.72 4.45 -14.73
C LYS A 79 7.51 5.57 -14.05
N GLU A 80 8.66 5.94 -14.61
CA GLU A 80 9.54 7.01 -14.08
C GLU A 80 8.91 8.42 -14.02
N ALA A 81 7.59 8.56 -14.18
CA ALA A 81 6.89 9.83 -14.21
C ALA A 81 5.40 9.73 -13.84
N ILE A 82 5.03 9.02 -12.76
CA ILE A 82 3.68 9.19 -12.21
C ILE A 82 3.71 10.38 -11.24
N GLN A 83 3.59 11.58 -11.80
CA GLN A 83 2.98 12.69 -11.06
C GLN A 83 1.52 12.29 -10.87
N TYR A 84 1.17 11.82 -9.67
CA TYR A 84 -0.23 11.59 -9.32
C TYR A 84 -0.92 12.96 -9.26
N TYR A 85 -1.68 13.29 -10.31
CA TYR A 85 -2.64 14.38 -10.28
C TYR A 85 -3.81 13.94 -9.40
N TRP A 86 -3.81 14.34 -8.13
CA TRP A 86 -5.02 14.37 -7.32
C TRP A 86 -5.90 15.50 -7.86
N GLU A 87 -6.83 15.19 -8.76
CA GLU A 87 -7.95 16.09 -8.99
C GLU A 87 -8.92 15.93 -7.81
N GLU A 88 -8.97 16.95 -6.94
CA GLU A 88 -10.04 17.09 -5.94
C GLU A 88 -11.38 17.00 -6.67
N VAL A 89 -12.14 15.92 -6.44
CA VAL A 89 -13.54 15.87 -6.85
C VAL A 89 -14.31 16.82 -5.92
N LYS A 90 -14.40 18.09 -6.31
CA LYS A 90 -15.35 19.02 -5.69
C LYS A 90 -16.75 18.46 -5.94
N GLN A 91 -17.41 18.03 -4.87
CA GLN A 91 -18.82 17.68 -4.90
C GLN A 91 -19.63 18.88 -5.42
N ALA A 92 -20.48 18.62 -6.42
CA ALA A 92 -21.38 19.59 -7.04
C ALA A 92 -22.60 19.88 -6.15
#